data_AF-A0A561SZ41-F1
#
_entry.id   AF-A0A561SZ41-F1
#
_cell.length_a   1.000
_cell.length_b   1.000
_cell.length_c   1.000
_cell.angle_alpha   90.00
_cell.angle_beta   90.00
_cell.angle_gamma   90.00
#
_symmetry.space_group_name_H-M   'P 1'
#
loop_
_entity.id
_entity.type
_entity.pdbx_description
1 polymer ?
#
loop_
_entity_poly.entity_id
_entity_poly.type
_entity_poly.pdbx_seq_one_letter_code
_entity_poly.pdbx_strand_id
1 'polypeptide(L)' 'MTSRRYEFRVAGRLSEHTRGAFPDMTVLDAPPETIIRGEVIDQSHMHGVLALIQNLGLRIVSVNQVADSER' A
#
# COMPACT_ATOMS: atom_id res chain seq x y z
N MET A 1 23.62 13.63 -2.61
CA MET A 1 22.23 14.13 -2.66
C MET A 1 21.33 12.93 -2.40
N THR A 2 20.50 12.96 -1.36
CA THR A 2 19.62 11.84 -1.00
C THR A 2 18.44 11.78 -1.97
N SER A 3 18.36 10.74 -2.80
CA SER A 3 17.20 10.52 -3.67
C SER A 3 16.06 9.93 -2.83
N ARG A 4 14.88 10.57 -2.81
CA ARG A 4 13.68 10.04 -2.17
C ARG A 4 12.85 9.27 -3.18
N ARG A 5 12.42 8.06 -2.81
CA ARG A 5 11.55 7.21 -3.64
C ARG A 5 10.09 7.50 -3.31
N TYR A 6 9.28 7.74 -4.33
CA TYR A 6 7.85 8.04 -4.20
C TYR A 6 7.03 7.00 -4.96
N GLU A 7 5.90 6.59 -4.39
CA GLU A 7 4.90 5.74 -5.04
C GLU A 7 3.60 6.55 -5.18
N PHE A 8 3.08 6.63 -6.40
CA PHE A 8 1.84 7.35 -6.70
C PHE A 8 0.76 6.33 -7.08
N ARG A 9 -0.28 6.21 -6.24
CA ARG A 9 -1.44 5.34 -6.52
C ARG A 9 -2.56 6.17 -7.13
N VAL A 10 -3.00 5.77 -8.32
CA VAL A 10 -4.07 6.43 -9.08
C VAL A 10 -5.25 5.47 -9.21
N ALA A 11 -6.47 5.96 -8.99
CA ALA A 11 -7.67 5.15 -9.11
C ALA A 11 -7.95 4.81 -10.59
N GLY A 12 -8.32 3.55 -10.84
CA GLY A 12 -8.62 3.05 -12.17
C GLY A 12 -7.41 2.40 -12.87
N ARG A 13 -7.61 1.99 -14.13
CA ARG A 13 -6.55 1.40 -14.95
C ARG A 13 -5.96 2.44 -15.88
N LEU A 14 -4.64 2.53 -15.90
CA LEU A 14 -3.93 3.35 -16.88
C LEU A 14 -3.86 2.60 -18.21
N SER A 15 -4.33 3.22 -19.28
CA SER A 15 -4.16 2.72 -20.64
C SER A 15 -2.67 2.73 -21.01
N GLU A 16 -2.27 1.90 -21.98
CA GLU A 16 -0.88 1.83 -22.46
C GLU A 16 -0.34 3.21 -22.90
N HIS A 17 -1.18 4.02 -23.54
CA HIS A 17 -0.86 5.39 -23.92
C HIS A 17 -0.55 6.28 -22.72
N THR A 18 -1.33 6.20 -21.64
CA THR A 18 -1.09 6.99 -20.43
C THR A 18 0.13 6.49 -19.64
N ARG A 19 0.45 5.18 -19.72
CA ARG A 19 1.70 4.64 -19.14
C ARG A 19 2.93 5.23 -19.82
N GLY A 20 2.88 5.44 -21.13
CA GLY A 20 3.95 6.07 -21.90
C GLY A 20 4.29 7.50 -21.47
N ALA A 21 3.43 8.16 -20.69
CA ALA A 21 3.71 9.48 -20.12
C ALA A 21 4.70 9.46 -18.94
N PHE A 22 5.05 8.28 -18.41
CA PHE A 22 5.94 8.11 -17.27
C PHE A 22 7.19 7.29 -17.62
N PRO A 23 8.06 7.76 -18.54
CA PRO A 23 9.18 6.96 -19.07
C PRO A 23 10.24 6.59 -18.03
N ASP A 24 10.42 7.41 -16.99
CA ASP A 24 11.39 7.17 -15.90
C ASP A 24 10.77 6.46 -14.68
N MET A 25 9.52 5.98 -14.79
CA MET A 25 8.80 5.34 -13.69
C MET A 25 8.20 4.00 -14.10
N THR A 26 8.14 3.06 -13.15
CA THR A 26 7.49 1.77 -13.36
C THR A 26 5.99 1.89 -13.03
N VAL A 27 5.13 1.72 -14.04
CA VAL A 27 3.67 1.70 -13.85
C VAL A 27 3.17 0.28 -13.64
N LEU A 28 2.63 0.01 -12.44
CA LEU A 28 2.07 -1.29 -12.05
C LEU A 28 0.56 -1.18 -11.90
N ASP A 29 -0.18 -2.19 -12.39
CA ASP A 29 -1.60 -2.32 -12.09
C ASP A 29 -1.77 -2.79 -10.64
N ALA A 30 -2.45 -1.97 -9.84
CA ALA A 30 -2.85 -2.33 -8.49
C ALA A 30 -4.38 -2.45 -8.41
N PRO A 31 -4.93 -3.50 -7.77
CA PRO A 31 -6.34 -3.54 -7.43
C PRO A 31 -6.74 -2.34 -6.55
N PRO A 32 -8.04 -1.96 -6.47
CA PRO A 32 -8.49 -0.98 -5.50
C PRO A 32 -8.34 -1.56 -4.09
N GLU A 33 -7.18 -1.35 -3.49
CA GLU A 33 -6.85 -1.81 -2.14
C GLU A 33 -6.98 -0.65 -1.14
N THR A 34 -7.65 -0.92 -0.03
CA THR A 34 -7.69 0.00 1.11
C THR A 34 -6.47 -0.25 1.99
N ILE A 35 -5.61 0.76 2.13
CA ILE A 35 -4.43 0.69 2.99
C ILE A 35 -4.80 1.18 4.39
N ILE A 36 -4.63 0.32 5.39
CA ILE A 36 -4.79 0.64 6.82
C ILE A 36 -3.39 0.69 7.44
N ARG A 37 -2.99 1.85 7.98
CA ARG A 37 -1.71 2.04 8.68
C ARG A 37 -1.94 2.38 10.14
N GLY A 38 -1.10 1.85 11.00
CA GLY A 38 -1.10 2.13 12.43
C GLY A 38 0.12 1.49 13.08
N GLU A 39 0.46 1.98 14.27
CA GLU A 39 1.51 1.35 15.08
C GLU A 39 1.02 0.01 15.63
N VAL A 40 1.82 -1.02 15.43
CA VAL A 40 1.58 -2.36 15.98
C VAL A 40 2.69 -2.64 16.99
N ILE A 41 2.37 -2.45 18.27
CA ILE A 41 3.34 -2.50 19.37
C ILE A 41 3.79 -3.92 19.74
N ASP A 42 2.99 -4.95 19.45
CA ASP A 42 3.32 -6.35 19.69
C ASP A 42 2.48 -7.30 18.80
N GLN A 43 2.74 -8.60 18.89
CA GLN A 43 2.04 -9.63 18.13
C GLN A 43 0.57 -9.79 18.54
N SER A 44 0.23 -9.57 19.81
CA SER A 44 -1.16 -9.64 20.30
C SER A 44 -2.01 -8.52 19.69
N HIS A 45 -1.47 -7.31 19.61
CA HIS A 45 -2.07 -6.17 18.93
C HIS A 45 -2.27 -6.47 17.44
N MET A 46 -1.27 -7.08 16.77
CA MET A 46 -1.43 -7.52 15.38
C MET A 46 -2.61 -8.48 15.23
N HIS A 47 -2.70 -9.52 16.07
CA HIS A 47 -3.81 -10.48 16.04
C HIS A 47 -5.18 -9.80 16.27
N GLY A 48 -5.24 -8.80 17.15
CA GLY A 48 -6.44 -7.98 17.37
C GLY A 48 -6.87 -7.23 16.11
N VAL A 49 -5.93 -6.58 15.42
CA VAL A 49 -6.19 -5.88 14.14
C VAL A 49 -6.66 -6.87 13.06
N LEU A 50 -6.00 -8.02 12.94
CA LEU A 50 -6.40 -9.06 11.98
C LEU A 50 -7.81 -9.60 12.26
N ALA A 51 -8.16 -9.80 13.53
CA ALA A 51 -9.50 -10.24 13.93
C ALA A 51 -10.57 -9.18 13.62
N LEU A 52 -10.27 -7.90 13.87
CA LEU A 52 -11.17 -6.79 13.54
C LEU A 52 -11.46 -6.72 12.04
N ILE A 53 -10.41 -6.82 11.20
CA ILE A 53 -10.56 -6.79 9.74
C ILE A 53 -11.46 -7.95 9.28
N GLN A 54 -11.26 -9.15 9.81
CA GLN A 54 -12.09 -10.31 9.49
C GLN A 54 -13.55 -10.14 9.96
N ASN A 55 -13.76 -9.61 11.16
CA ASN A 55 -15.10 -9.35 11.70
C ASN A 55 -15.88 -8.30 10.88
N LEU A 56 -15.18 -7.37 10.24
CA LEU A 56 -15.78 -6.38 9.33
C LEU A 56 -16.07 -6.95 7.93
N GLY A 57 -15.79 -8.24 7.67
CA GLY A 57 -15.95 -8.86 6.36
C GLY A 57 -14.94 -8.37 5.31
N LEU A 58 -13.86 -7.69 5.76
CA LEU A 58 -12.80 -7.22 4.88
C LEU A 58 -11.79 -8.36 4.64
N ARG A 59 -11.35 -8.50 3.40
CA ARG A 59 -10.29 -9.46 3.05
C ARG A 59 -8.92 -8.78 3.11
N ILE A 60 -8.02 -9.37 3.88
CA ILE A 60 -6.60 -8.98 3.88
C ILE A 60 -5.96 -9.58 2.63
N VAL A 61 -5.35 -8.71 1.82
CA VAL A 61 -4.67 -9.11 0.58
C VAL A 61 -3.15 -9.17 0.79
N SER A 62 -2.61 -8.25 1.58
CA SER A 62 -1.19 -8.26 1.98
C SER A 62 -1.01 -7.57 3.33
N VAL A 63 0.02 -7.98 4.07
CA VAL A 63 0.48 -7.31 5.29
C VAL A 63 1.97 -7.01 5.08
N ASN A 64 2.33 -5.73 5.08
CA ASN A 64 3.70 -5.30 4.88
C ASN A 64 4.11 -4.41 6.05
N GLN A 65 5.21 -4.74 6.72
CA GLN A 65 5.86 -3.80 7.62
C GLN A 65 6.49 -2.70 6.77
N VAL A 66 5.93 -1.50 6.87
CA VAL A 66 6.52 -0.32 6.24
C VAL A 66 7.56 0.24 7.19
N ALA A 67 8.76 0.56 6.69
CA ALA A 67 9.67 1.39 7.43
C ALA A 67 8.95 2.72 7.70
N ASP A 68 8.90 3.12 8.98
CA ASP A 68 8.55 4.50 9.29
C ASP A 68 9.54 5.35 8.49
N SER A 69 9.05 6.13 7.54
CA SER A 69 9.91 6.99 6.76
C SER A 69 10.29 8.16 7.65
N GLU A 70 11.14 7.89 8.64
CA GLU A 70 11.86 8.90 9.41
C GLU A 70 12.85 9.56 8.44
N ARG A 71 12.46 10.78 8.04
CA ARG A 71 13.21 11.92 7.49
C ARG A 71 14.61 11.72 6.89
#